data_AF-A0A6J7SJF1-F1
#
_entry.id   AF-A0A6J7SJF1-F1
#
_cell.length_a   1.000
_cell.length_b   1.000
_cell.length_c   1.000
_cell.angle_alpha   90.00
_cell.angle_beta   90.00
_cell.angle_gamma   90.00
#
_symmetry.space_group_name_H-M   'P 1'
#
loop_
_entity.id
_entity.type
_entity.pdbx_description
1 polymer ?
#
loop_
_entity_poly.entity_id
_entity_poly.type
_entity_poly.pdbx_seq_one_letter_code
_entity_poly.pdbx_strand_id
1 'polypeptide(L)'
;MERVVDAASVIAARKDTEINVLLPPGLCLVEADARRIDRVLRNLVMNAVEHGEGRPIEITVASNDDAVAVSVRDHGVGLRPGESSLVFNRFWRADPARARATGGTGLGLSIALEDARLHGGWLQAWGAPGDGANFRLTLPGTAHGTFEESPLPLEPADAGPRVQASLATPYRTPTRAEAPR
;
A
#
# COMPACT_ATOMS: atom_id res chain seq x y z
N MET A 1 -11.71 -1.76 -8.46
CA MET A 1 -10.53 -1.13 -9.12
C MET A 1 -10.92 0.07 -9.96
N GLU A 2 -11.63 -0.10 -11.08
CA GLU A 2 -12.04 1.00 -11.99
C GLU A 2 -12.67 2.20 -11.25
N ARG A 3 -13.68 1.95 -10.42
CA ARG A 3 -14.31 2.99 -9.58
C ARG A 3 -13.34 3.74 -8.66
N VAL A 4 -12.31 3.06 -8.15
CA VAL A 4 -11.31 3.68 -7.26
C VAL A 4 -10.38 4.56 -8.07
N VAL A 5 -9.94 4.09 -9.23
CA VAL A 5 -9.12 4.85 -10.17
C VAL A 5 -9.89 6.09 -10.64
N ASP A 6 -11.15 5.96 -11.05
CA ASP A 6 -12.00 7.09 -11.46
C ASP A 6 -12.13 8.15 -10.36
N ALA A 7 -12.39 7.72 -9.11
CA ALA A 7 -12.49 8.63 -7.98
C ALA A 7 -11.16 9.34 -7.68
N ALA A 8 -10.04 8.63 -7.83
CA ALA A 8 -8.71 9.19 -7.64
C ALA A 8 -8.28 10.12 -8.78
N SER A 9 -8.67 9.84 -10.02
CA SER A 9 -8.35 10.64 -11.21
C SER A 9 -8.81 12.08 -11.08
N VAL A 10 -9.97 12.33 -10.46
CA VAL A 10 -10.47 13.69 -10.21
C VAL A 10 -9.52 14.48 -9.29
N ILE A 11 -8.94 13.82 -8.29
CA ILE A 11 -8.05 14.44 -7.32
C ILE A 11 -6.64 14.56 -7.88
N ALA A 12 -6.17 13.54 -8.61
CA ALA A 12 -4.90 13.53 -9.31
C ALA A 12 -4.83 14.64 -10.36
N ALA A 13 -5.91 14.86 -11.13
CA ALA A 13 -6.01 15.97 -12.08
C ALA A 13 -5.89 17.35 -11.41
N ARG A 14 -6.39 17.52 -10.18
CA ARG A 14 -6.22 18.78 -9.42
C ARG A 14 -4.79 19.01 -8.94
N LYS A 15 -3.96 17.98 -8.96
CA LYS A 15 -2.56 17.99 -8.54
C LYS A 15 -1.60 17.73 -9.70
N ASP A 16 -2.08 17.83 -10.93
CA ASP A 16 -1.32 17.56 -12.16
C ASP A 16 -0.57 16.21 -12.13
N THR A 17 -1.18 15.21 -11.49
CA THR A 17 -0.63 13.87 -11.30
C THR A 17 -1.29 12.90 -12.28
N GLU A 18 -0.49 12.11 -13.00
CA GLU A 18 -0.98 11.03 -13.86
C GLU A 18 -1.12 9.71 -13.06
N ILE A 19 -2.15 8.91 -13.36
CA ILE A 19 -2.33 7.57 -12.78
C ILE A 19 -2.25 6.55 -13.90
N ASN A 20 -1.22 5.72 -13.85
CA ASN A 20 -0.98 4.63 -14.80
C ASN A 20 -1.38 3.31 -14.16
N VAL A 21 -2.24 2.53 -14.83
CA VAL A 21 -2.70 1.23 -14.34
C VAL A 21 -2.19 0.12 -15.24
N LEU A 22 -1.35 -0.74 -14.70
CA LEU A 22 -0.82 -1.92 -15.37
C LEU A 22 -1.59 -3.15 -14.88
N LEU A 23 -2.40 -3.71 -15.78
CA LEU A 23 -3.17 -4.92 -15.53
C LEU A 23 -2.48 -6.12 -16.18
N PRO A 24 -2.53 -7.31 -15.57
CA PRO A 24 -1.99 -8.51 -16.17
C PRO A 24 -2.90 -8.97 -17.33
N PRO A 25 -2.36 -9.77 -18.27
CA PRO A 25 -3.19 -10.39 -19.29
C PRO A 25 -4.08 -11.46 -18.67
N GLY A 26 -5.33 -11.11 -18.33
CA GLY A 26 -6.32 -12.05 -17.78
C GLY A 26 -7.16 -11.47 -16.65
N LEU A 27 -8.04 -12.30 -16.10
CA LEU A 27 -8.85 -11.94 -14.93
C LEU A 27 -8.12 -12.38 -13.65
N CYS A 28 -7.94 -11.44 -12.73
CA CYS A 28 -7.54 -11.76 -11.35
C CYS A 28 -8.80 -11.84 -10.49
N LEU A 29 -9.11 -13.04 -10.01
CA LEU A 29 -10.27 -13.28 -9.14
C LEU A 29 -9.82 -13.38 -7.68
N VAL A 30 -10.56 -12.69 -6.81
CA VAL A 30 -10.38 -12.73 -5.36
C VAL A 30 -11.74 -12.82 -4.71
N GLU A 31 -11.92 -13.76 -3.79
CA GLU A 31 -13.09 -13.80 -2.91
C GLU A 31 -12.90 -12.86 -1.71
N ALA A 32 -13.40 -11.63 -1.84
CA ALA A 32 -13.30 -10.60 -0.79
C ALA A 32 -14.52 -9.66 -0.75
N ASP A 33 -14.70 -8.94 0.37
CA ASP A 33 -15.66 -7.85 0.47
C ASP A 33 -15.18 -6.67 -0.40
N ALA A 34 -15.83 -6.51 -1.56
CA ALA A 34 -15.48 -5.49 -2.54
C ALA A 34 -15.43 -4.07 -1.96
N ARG A 35 -16.31 -3.72 -1.01
CA ARG A 35 -16.35 -2.38 -0.41
C ARG A 35 -15.14 -2.14 0.49
N ARG A 36 -14.67 -3.16 1.21
CA ARG A 36 -13.45 -3.09 2.02
C ARG A 36 -12.22 -3.01 1.15
N ILE A 37 -12.12 -3.82 0.10
CA ILE A 37 -10.99 -3.75 -0.84
C ILE A 37 -10.95 -2.40 -1.56
N ASP A 38 -12.09 -1.87 -2.00
CA ASP A 38 -12.17 -0.52 -2.57
C ASP A 38 -11.73 0.56 -1.56
N ARG A 39 -11.95 0.35 -0.26
CA ARG A 39 -11.48 1.26 0.80
C ARG A 39 -9.97 1.17 0.99
N VAL A 40 -9.40 -0.03 0.98
CA VAL A 40 -7.94 -0.23 1.01
C VAL A 40 -7.31 0.52 -0.16
N LEU A 41 -7.72 0.20 -1.39
CA LEU A 41 -7.15 0.78 -2.61
C LEU A 41 -7.26 2.30 -2.63
N ARG A 42 -8.42 2.85 -2.25
CA ARG A 42 -8.60 4.31 -2.15
C ARG A 42 -7.64 4.94 -1.14
N ASN A 43 -7.43 4.33 0.01
CA ASN A 43 -6.48 4.86 1.00
C ASN A 43 -5.05 4.84 0.46
N LEU A 44 -4.65 3.79 -0.26
CA LEU A 44 -3.32 3.70 -0.87
C LEU A 44 -3.13 4.74 -1.97
N VAL A 45 -4.06 4.83 -2.92
CA VAL A 45 -3.98 5.78 -4.04
C VAL A 45 -4.05 7.23 -3.55
N MET A 46 -4.91 7.53 -2.57
CA MET A 46 -4.94 8.87 -1.98
C MET A 46 -3.63 9.23 -1.30
N ASN A 47 -3.01 8.28 -0.59
CA ASN A 47 -1.70 8.50 0.01
C ASN A 47 -0.64 8.79 -1.06
N ALA A 48 -0.65 8.04 -2.16
CA ALA A 48 0.23 8.28 -3.31
C ALA A 48 0.00 9.65 -3.96
N VAL A 49 -1.24 10.09 -4.18
CA VAL A 49 -1.58 11.43 -4.71
C VAL A 49 -1.23 12.55 -3.72
N GLU A 50 -1.31 12.27 -2.42
CA GLU A 50 -0.95 13.23 -1.39
C GLU A 50 0.55 13.48 -1.29
N HIS A 51 1.34 12.41 -1.46
CA HIS A 51 2.78 12.41 -1.19
C HIS A 51 3.66 12.29 -2.44
N GLY A 52 3.08 12.02 -3.60
CA GLY A 52 3.76 11.80 -4.89
C GLY A 52 4.30 13.05 -5.58
N GLU A 53 4.17 14.24 -4.97
CA GLU A 53 4.73 15.51 -5.47
C GLU A 53 4.35 15.88 -6.91
N GLY A 54 3.16 15.48 -7.37
CA GLY A 54 2.71 15.73 -8.76
C GLY A 54 3.31 14.77 -9.79
N ARG A 55 4.16 13.84 -9.37
CA ARG A 55 4.78 12.84 -10.26
C ARG A 55 3.82 11.69 -10.53
N PRO A 56 4.01 10.94 -11.64
CA PRO A 56 3.14 9.83 -12.00
C PRO A 56 3.00 8.81 -10.87
N ILE A 57 1.81 8.23 -10.75
CA ILE A 57 1.50 7.13 -9.84
C ILE A 57 1.30 5.88 -10.68
N GLU A 58 1.96 4.79 -10.29
CA GLU A 58 1.88 3.52 -10.99
C GLU A 58 1.13 2.52 -10.12
N ILE A 59 0.06 1.96 -10.68
CA ILE A 59 -0.73 0.93 -10.02
C ILE A 59 -0.58 -0.36 -10.82
N THR A 60 0.09 -1.35 -10.23
CA THR A 60 0.35 -2.64 -10.88
C THR A 60 -0.47 -3.73 -10.22
N VAL A 61 -1.11 -4.56 -11.03
CA VAL A 61 -1.83 -5.76 -10.58
C VAL A 61 -1.13 -7.00 -11.14
N ALA A 62 -0.96 -8.02 -10.32
CA ALA A 62 -0.53 -9.34 -10.79
C ALA A 62 -1.16 -10.44 -9.92
N SER A 63 -1.18 -11.65 -10.46
CA SER A 63 -1.64 -12.84 -9.76
C SER A 63 -0.72 -14.02 -10.03
N ASN A 64 -0.61 -14.91 -9.05
CA ASN A 64 -0.09 -16.27 -9.22
C ASN A 64 -1.22 -17.25 -8.85
N ASP A 65 -0.87 -18.52 -8.65
CA ASP A 65 -1.87 -19.57 -8.36
C ASP A 65 -2.59 -19.37 -7.03
N ASP A 66 -1.95 -18.74 -6.04
CA ASP A 66 -2.45 -18.64 -4.67
C ASP A 66 -2.96 -17.25 -4.29
N ALA A 67 -2.47 -16.20 -4.95
CA ALA A 67 -2.67 -14.83 -4.52
C ALA A 67 -2.78 -13.81 -5.66
N VAL A 68 -3.44 -12.69 -5.34
CA VAL A 68 -3.49 -11.49 -6.16
C VAL A 68 -2.84 -10.35 -5.39
N ALA A 69 -1.94 -9.63 -6.06
CA ALA A 69 -1.28 -8.46 -5.51
C ALA A 69 -1.62 -7.19 -6.29
N VAL A 70 -1.72 -6.09 -5.55
CA VAL A 70 -1.82 -4.73 -6.08
C VAL A 70 -0.73 -3.90 -5.44
N SER A 71 0.12 -3.29 -6.27
CA SER A 71 1.15 -2.33 -5.87
C SER A 71 0.72 -0.94 -6.29
N VAL A 72 0.85 0.04 -5.39
CA VAL A 72 0.63 1.46 -5.64
C VAL A 72 1.93 2.17 -5.35
N ARG A 73 2.59 2.63 -6.42
CA ARG A 73 3.87 3.32 -6.39
C ARG A 73 3.68 4.81 -6.64
N ASP A 74 4.23 5.62 -5.75
CA ASP A 74 4.49 7.04 -5.99
C ASP A 74 5.99 7.31 -6.10
N HIS A 75 6.33 8.44 -6.70
CA HIS A 75 7.71 8.87 -6.92
C HIS A 75 8.07 10.13 -6.13
N GLY A 76 7.34 10.42 -5.05
CA GLY A 76 7.45 11.67 -4.32
C GLY A 76 8.46 11.66 -3.18
N VAL A 77 8.08 12.24 -2.05
CA VAL A 77 8.97 12.45 -0.90
C VAL A 77 9.53 11.15 -0.31
N GLY A 78 8.76 10.06 -0.42
CA GLY A 78 9.10 8.76 0.12
C GLY A 78 9.10 8.68 1.65
N LEU A 79 9.79 7.65 2.17
CA LEU A 79 9.80 7.30 3.60
C LEU A 79 11.23 7.30 4.14
N ARG A 80 11.42 7.85 5.34
CA ARG A 80 12.72 7.77 6.05
C ARG A 80 12.97 6.35 6.57
N PRO A 81 14.23 5.98 6.82
CA PRO A 81 14.57 4.67 7.39
C PRO A 81 13.74 4.37 8.64
N GLY A 82 13.07 3.20 8.65
CA GLY A 82 12.19 2.76 9.73
C GLY A 82 10.75 3.24 9.67
N GLU A 83 10.41 4.24 8.83
CA GLU A 83 9.04 4.74 8.72
C GLU A 83 8.09 3.74 8.04
N SER A 84 8.59 2.90 7.14
CA SER A 84 7.80 1.86 6.47
C SER A 84 7.11 0.89 7.44
N SER A 85 7.65 0.71 8.65
CA SER A 85 7.03 -0.08 9.72
C SER A 85 6.03 0.71 10.56
N LEU A 86 6.11 2.04 10.54
CA LEU A 86 5.30 2.94 11.36
C LEU A 86 4.10 3.53 10.61
N VAL A 87 4.14 3.58 9.27
CA VAL A 87 3.11 4.19 8.42
C VAL A 87 1.70 3.61 8.61
N PHE A 88 1.61 2.39 9.12
CA PHE A 88 0.32 1.74 9.41
C PHE A 88 -0.20 2.00 10.83
N ASN A 89 0.57 2.69 11.69
CA ASN A 89 0.12 3.05 13.02
C ASN A 89 -0.97 4.13 12.93
N ARG A 90 -1.99 3.99 13.78
CA ARG A 90 -3.08 4.96 13.85
C ARG A 90 -2.52 6.34 14.20
N PHE A 91 -2.99 7.37 13.49
CA PHE A 91 -2.60 8.77 13.68
C PHE A 91 -1.13 9.08 13.34
N TRP A 92 -0.37 8.12 12.81
CA TRP A 92 1.01 8.36 12.43
C TRP A 92 1.09 9.25 11.18
N ARG A 93 2.06 10.17 11.16
CA ARG A 93 2.37 11.06 10.05
C ARG A 93 3.88 11.34 10.01
N ALA A 94 4.48 11.35 8.82
CA ALA A 94 5.91 11.59 8.64
C ALA A 94 6.35 13.01 9.08
N ASP A 95 5.48 14.02 8.89
CA ASP A 95 5.73 15.40 9.31
C ASP A 95 4.47 16.04 9.94
N PRO A 96 4.45 16.22 11.27
CA PRO A 96 3.36 16.89 11.99
C PRO A 96 3.15 18.35 11.58
N ALA A 97 4.16 19.06 11.03
CA ALA A 97 4.03 20.45 10.62
C ALA A 97 3.21 20.59 9.32
N ARG A 98 3.39 19.65 8.37
CA ARG A 98 2.56 19.53 7.15
C ARG A 98 1.14 19.02 7.43
N ALA A 99 0.88 18.55 8.65
CA ALA A 99 -0.38 17.90 9.00
C ALA A 99 -1.63 18.80 8.86
N ARG A 100 -1.48 20.08 9.17
CA ARG A 100 -2.56 21.08 9.07
C ARG A 100 -2.90 21.47 7.63
N ALA A 101 -1.96 21.33 6.69
CA ALA A 101 -2.15 21.73 5.30
C ALA A 101 -2.78 20.63 4.42
N THR A 102 -2.57 19.36 4.78
CA THR A 102 -2.99 18.19 3.97
C THR A 102 -4.28 17.53 4.46
N GLY A 103 -4.85 17.95 5.60
CA GLY A 103 -6.23 17.59 5.98
C GLY A 103 -6.51 16.14 6.42
N GLY A 104 -5.53 15.22 6.35
CA GLY A 104 -5.72 13.82 6.73
C GLY A 104 -5.67 13.52 8.24
N THR A 105 -6.51 12.58 8.71
CA THR A 105 -6.56 12.14 10.12
C THR A 105 -5.45 11.15 10.51
N GLY A 106 -4.65 10.67 9.55
CA GLY A 106 -3.66 9.60 9.78
C GLY A 106 -4.30 8.23 10.05
N LEU A 107 -5.58 8.03 9.71
CA LEU A 107 -6.28 6.76 9.92
C LEU A 107 -6.30 5.87 8.67
N GLY A 108 -6.13 6.43 7.46
CA GLY A 108 -6.33 5.72 6.20
C GLY A 108 -5.54 4.41 6.09
N LEU A 109 -4.22 4.46 6.26
CA LEU A 109 -3.35 3.29 6.15
C LEU A 109 -3.61 2.26 7.26
N SER A 110 -3.93 2.71 8.48
CA SER A 110 -4.29 1.79 9.58
C SER A 110 -5.60 1.03 9.32
N ILE A 111 -6.60 1.70 8.74
CA ILE A 111 -7.86 1.09 8.33
C ILE A 111 -7.62 0.12 7.18
N ALA A 112 -6.77 0.50 6.23
CA ALA A 112 -6.41 -0.34 5.10
C ALA A 112 -5.72 -1.65 5.56
N LEU A 113 -4.82 -1.55 6.55
CA LEU A 113 -4.15 -2.72 7.13
C LEU A 113 -5.15 -3.66 7.82
N GLU A 114 -6.11 -3.11 8.58
CA GLU A 114 -7.14 -3.90 9.23
C GLU A 114 -8.05 -4.60 8.21
N ASP A 115 -8.48 -3.90 7.16
CA ASP A 115 -9.26 -4.49 6.08
C ASP A 115 -8.50 -5.59 5.34
N ALA A 116 -7.22 -5.39 5.02
CA ALA A 116 -6.39 -6.42 4.39
C ALA A 116 -6.30 -7.68 5.27
N ARG A 117 -6.07 -7.50 6.58
CA ARG A 117 -5.97 -8.60 7.55
C ARG A 117 -7.28 -9.38 7.69
N LEU A 118 -8.43 -8.71 7.66
CA LEU A 118 -9.74 -9.39 7.70
C LEU A 118 -9.96 -10.32 6.52
N HIS A 119 -9.23 -10.13 5.41
CA HIS A 119 -9.26 -10.98 4.23
C HIS A 119 -8.08 -11.97 4.18
N GLY A 120 -7.35 -12.16 5.30
CA GLY A 120 -6.17 -13.03 5.33
C GLY A 120 -4.98 -12.49 4.52
N GLY A 121 -5.03 -11.24 4.09
CA GLY A 121 -4.03 -10.63 3.23
C GLY A 121 -2.89 -9.93 3.97
N TRP A 122 -1.90 -9.52 3.20
CA TRP A 122 -0.79 -8.67 3.64
C TRP A 122 -0.96 -7.26 3.09
N LEU A 123 -0.58 -6.28 3.90
CA LEU A 123 -0.37 -4.92 3.45
C LEU A 123 1.02 -4.46 3.91
N GLN A 124 1.86 -4.11 2.96
CA GLN A 124 3.28 -3.80 3.18
C GLN A 124 3.64 -2.48 2.53
N ALA A 125 4.69 -1.83 3.04
CA ALA A 125 5.21 -0.59 2.50
C ALA A 125 6.72 -0.68 2.32
N TRP A 126 7.19 -0.09 1.24
CA TRP A 126 8.58 0.27 0.99
C TRP A 126 8.62 1.76 0.67
N GLY A 127 9.75 2.40 0.93
CA GLY A 127 9.98 3.77 0.52
C GLY A 127 11.37 4.22 0.92
N ALA A 128 11.90 5.19 0.18
CA ALA A 128 13.18 5.81 0.46
C ALA A 128 13.08 7.32 0.23
N PRO A 129 13.81 8.16 0.99
CA PRO A 129 13.69 9.60 0.86
C PRO A 129 14.07 10.09 -0.54
N GLY A 130 13.13 10.74 -1.23
CA GLY A 130 13.29 11.25 -2.59
C GLY A 130 13.03 10.26 -3.73
N ASP A 131 12.87 8.97 -3.41
CA ASP A 131 12.58 7.89 -4.38
C ASP A 131 11.10 7.43 -4.30
N GLY A 132 10.29 8.10 -3.48
CA GLY A 132 8.88 7.79 -3.29
C GLY A 132 8.62 6.58 -2.40
N ALA A 133 7.39 6.05 -2.48
CA ALA A 133 6.95 4.92 -1.69
C ALA A 133 6.13 3.93 -2.52
N ASN A 134 6.21 2.66 -2.17
CA ASN A 134 5.44 1.58 -2.75
C ASN A 134 4.62 0.86 -1.68
N PHE A 135 3.30 0.86 -1.83
CA PHE A 135 2.39 0.11 -0.98
C PHE A 135 1.87 -1.12 -1.72
N ARG A 136 2.06 -2.30 -1.13
CA ARG A 136 1.66 -3.58 -1.72
C ARG A 136 0.59 -4.26 -0.88
N LEU A 137 -0.60 -4.40 -1.45
CA LEU A 137 -1.66 -5.28 -0.97
C LEU A 137 -1.48 -6.67 -1.59
N THR A 138 -1.62 -7.73 -0.82
CA THR A 138 -1.67 -9.12 -1.34
C THR A 138 -2.80 -9.85 -0.65
N LEU A 139 -3.67 -10.50 -1.42
CA LEU A 139 -4.84 -11.23 -0.96
C LEU A 139 -4.78 -12.67 -1.49
N PRO A 140 -5.25 -13.68 -0.72
CA PRO A 140 -5.46 -15.02 -1.27
C PRO A 140 -6.55 -15.00 -2.35
N GLY A 141 -6.46 -15.89 -3.35
CA GLY A 141 -7.46 -15.99 -4.41
C GLY A 141 -8.85 -16.43 -3.92
N THR A 142 -8.90 -17.27 -2.89
CA THR A 142 -10.14 -17.79 -2.28
C THR A 142 -10.31 -17.33 -0.83
N ALA A 143 -11.55 -17.33 -0.35
CA ALA A 143 -11.84 -17.03 1.04
C ALA A 143 -11.18 -18.09 1.93
N HIS A 144 -10.34 -17.64 2.86
CA HIS A 144 -9.50 -18.50 3.72
C HIS A 144 -8.36 -19.25 3.02
N GLY A 145 -8.05 -18.94 1.76
CA GLY A 145 -6.85 -19.42 1.09
C GLY A 145 -5.58 -18.93 1.80
N THR A 146 -4.48 -19.65 1.58
CA THR A 146 -3.15 -19.28 2.07
C THR A 146 -2.21 -19.04 0.90
N PHE A 147 -1.25 -18.14 1.08
CA PHE A 147 -0.18 -17.89 0.13
C PHE A 147 1.13 -17.70 0.88
N GLU A 148 2.24 -18.09 0.26
CA GLU A 148 3.59 -17.97 0.86
C GLU A 148 4.38 -16.78 0.31
N GLU A 149 3.99 -16.30 -0.87
CA GLU A 149 4.66 -15.19 -1.55
C GLU A 149 3.67 -14.27 -2.27
N SER A 150 4.12 -13.04 -2.51
CA SER A 150 3.36 -12.07 -3.27
C SER A 150 3.77 -12.12 -4.75
N PRO A 151 2.82 -12.10 -5.70
CA PRO A 151 3.10 -12.03 -7.14
C PRO A 151 3.87 -10.79 -7.60
N LEU A 152 3.91 -9.72 -6.78
CA LEU A 152 4.62 -8.48 -7.09
C LEU A 152 5.74 -8.28 -6.08
N PRO A 153 6.90 -7.71 -6.44
CA PRO A 153 7.93 -7.34 -5.48
C PRO A 153 7.49 -6.15 -4.60
N LEU A 154 8.02 -6.06 -3.38
CA LEU A 154 7.74 -4.94 -2.46
C LEU A 154 8.65 -3.76 -2.78
N GLU A 155 9.92 -4.04 -3.01
CA GLU A 155 10.88 -3.06 -3.52
C GLU A 155 10.67 -2.89 -5.02
N PRO A 156 10.42 -1.67 -5.51
CA PRO A 156 10.22 -1.43 -6.93
C PRO A 156 11.48 -1.65 -7.76
N ALA A 157 11.32 -2.09 -9.01
CA ALA A 157 12.44 -2.39 -9.91
C ALA A 157 13.27 -1.15 -10.29
N ASP A 158 12.66 0.02 -10.31
CA ASP A 158 13.24 1.31 -10.65
C ASP A 158 13.91 2.02 -9.46
N ALA A 159 13.81 1.47 -8.23
CA ALA A 159 14.46 2.02 -7.04
C ALA A 159 16.01 1.99 -7.10
N GLY A 160 16.58 1.32 -8.11
CA GLY A 160 18.01 1.21 -8.33
C GLY A 160 18.73 0.34 -7.29
N PRO A 161 19.95 -0.12 -7.57
CA PRO A 161 20.72 -0.93 -6.62
C PRO A 161 21.38 -0.01 -5.57
N ARG A 162 20.66 0.37 -4.52
CA ARG A 162 21.27 1.03 -3.36
C ARG A 162 20.86 0.34 -2.05
N VAL A 163 21.86 -0.36 -1.50
CA VAL A 163 22.04 -0.81 -0.11
C VAL A 163 20.75 -1.06 0.68
N GLN A 164 20.42 -2.36 0.77
CA GLN A 164 19.46 -2.95 1.70
C GLN A 164 19.48 -2.26 3.07
N ALA A 165 18.33 -1.73 3.48
CA ALA A 165 18.02 -1.55 4.89
C ALA A 165 16.64 -2.14 5.19
N SER A 166 16.72 -3.30 5.84
CA SER A 166 15.65 -4.09 6.45
C SER A 166 14.82 -4.95 5.50
N LEU A 167 15.08 -6.25 5.57
CA LEU A 167 14.09 -7.29 5.39
C LEU A 167 12.83 -6.85 6.16
N ALA A 168 11.78 -6.47 5.42
CA ALA A 168 10.46 -6.33 5.98
C ALA A 168 10.01 -7.72 6.41
N THR A 169 10.38 -8.11 7.63
CA THR A 169 9.78 -9.27 8.28
C THR A 169 8.26 -9.07 8.19
N PRO A 170 7.48 -10.04 7.68
CA PRO A 170 6.04 -9.94 7.77
C PRO A 170 5.72 -9.67 9.24
N TYR A 171 5.02 -8.58 9.53
CA TYR A 171 4.66 -8.24 10.91
C TYR A 171 3.79 -9.37 11.46
N ARG A 172 4.42 -10.34 12.14
CA ARG A 172 3.76 -11.33 12.98
C ARG A 172 3.56 -10.65 14.32
N THR A 173 2.30 -10.55 14.74
CA THR A 173 1.96 -10.08 16.09
C THR A 173 2.76 -10.91 17.11
N PRO A 174 3.37 -10.31 18.15
CA PRO A 174 3.79 -11.11 19.29
C PRO A 174 2.55 -11.79 19.86
N THR A 175 2.59 -13.12 19.94
CA THR A 175 1.60 -13.92 20.64
C THR A 175 1.47 -13.36 22.06
N ARG A 176 0.24 -13.00 22.44
CA ARG A 176 -0.09 -12.61 23.81
C ARG A 176 0.11 -13.83 24.72
N ALA A 177 1.32 -14.02 25.22
CA ALA A 177 1.64 -14.95 26.28
C ALA A 177 2.56 -14.26 27.28
N GLU A 178 2.10 -14.28 28.54
CA GLU A 178 2.85 -14.01 29.77
C GLU A 178 3.16 -12.54 30.10
N ALA A 179 2.16 -11.88 30.70
CA ALA A 179 2.44 -10.86 31.69
C ALA A 179 2.85 -11.54 33.01
N PRO A 180 4.02 -11.21 33.61
CA PRO A 180 4.31 -11.63 34.97
C PRO A 180 3.37 -10.92 35.96
N ARG A 181 2.94 -11.67 36.98
CA ARG A 181 2.06 -11.22 38.06
C ARG A 181 2.68 -10.12 38.92
#